data_AF-A0A954GUD7-F1
#
_entry.id   AF-A0A954GUD7-F1
#
_cell.length_a   1.000
_cell.length_b   1.000
_cell.length_c   1.000
_cell.angle_alpha   90.00
_cell.angle_beta   90.00
_cell.angle_gamma   90.00
#
_symmetry.space_group_name_H-M   'P 1'
#
loop_
_entity.id
_entity.type
_entity.pdbx_description
1 polymer ?
#
loop_
_entity_poly.entity_id
_entity_poly.type
_entity_poly.pdbx_seq_one_letter_code
_entity_poly.pdbx_strand_id
1 'polypeptide(L)'
;LFTTAFGGHFSPYPYQQRLATTTCWPQVLSVPTGVGKTAAAVLTWVYRRRFAVESIRQATPRRLVYCLPMRTLVEQTRDAATKWLERLRIDATQANGIGIHLLMGGADDGKWYEHPERDAILIGTQDMLLSRALNRGYGMSRYAWPVQYALLNNDCQWVIDETQLMGVGLTTSAQLAGLRTKLTTIGNCPTLWMSATLDVQTLATVDNPVPDAGAWTYERLEDDDRAAKSVARLLTASKPCQSAAVSLSPETKKQYEKQLAAEVLQAHQPNTLTLVVMNRVTRAQELYTAVDVLQKKAKSTVDVKLIHSRFRPYDRQKTQPEALDEDSISDAGRIIVATQAIEAGVDVSSTTLFTELAPWSSLVQRFGRCNRRGECGLECVPAASVHWIDIDTSDAKKAIEPALPYTPEELDRARTAIAVLDDVGPRSLSDVTIEEPRPIVHVLRRKDL
;
A
#
# COMPACT_ATOMS: atom_id res chain seq x y z
N LEU A 1 -8.66 -20.86 -12.28
CA LEU A 1 -7.32 -20.35 -11.91
C LEU A 1 -7.31 -19.73 -10.52
N PHE A 2 -8.03 -18.63 -10.27
CA PHE A 2 -8.05 -17.94 -8.97
C PHE A 2 -8.37 -18.89 -7.81
N THR A 3 -9.45 -19.68 -7.91
CA THR A 3 -9.82 -20.66 -6.89
C THR A 3 -8.70 -21.63 -6.54
N THR A 4 -7.98 -22.15 -7.54
CA THR A 4 -6.82 -23.02 -7.34
C THR A 4 -5.67 -22.29 -6.65
N ALA A 5 -5.33 -21.07 -7.09
CA ALA A 5 -4.29 -20.25 -6.47
C ALA A 5 -4.57 -19.93 -4.99
N PHE A 6 -5.84 -19.87 -4.60
CA PHE A 6 -6.27 -19.68 -3.21
C PHE A 6 -6.55 -20.98 -2.45
N GLY A 7 -6.31 -22.17 -3.05
CA GLY A 7 -6.44 -23.46 -2.37
C GLY A 7 -7.89 -23.97 -2.28
N GLY A 8 -8.80 -23.49 -3.13
CA GLY A 8 -10.18 -23.98 -3.21
C GLY A 8 -11.21 -23.17 -2.41
N HIS A 9 -10.78 -22.29 -1.51
CA HIS A 9 -11.67 -21.60 -0.56
C HIS A 9 -12.13 -20.20 -1.01
N PHE A 10 -11.68 -19.73 -2.18
CA PHE A 10 -11.95 -18.39 -2.68
C PHE A 10 -12.47 -18.44 -4.11
N SER A 11 -13.50 -17.66 -4.38
CA SER A 11 -13.99 -17.39 -5.74
C SER A 11 -13.58 -15.98 -6.14
N PRO A 12 -13.07 -15.78 -7.37
CA PRO A 12 -12.67 -14.45 -7.81
C PRO A 12 -13.86 -13.50 -7.83
N TYR A 13 -13.64 -12.26 -7.37
CA TYR A 13 -14.63 -11.19 -7.48
C TYR A 13 -14.95 -10.91 -8.95
N PRO A 14 -16.18 -10.50 -9.30
CA PRO A 14 -16.56 -10.17 -10.66
C PRO A 14 -15.57 -9.23 -11.39
N TYR A 15 -15.09 -8.16 -10.74
CA TYR A 15 -14.09 -7.25 -11.32
C TYR A 15 -12.77 -7.95 -11.67
N GLN A 16 -12.36 -8.97 -10.89
CA GLN A 16 -11.15 -9.75 -11.19
C GLN A 16 -11.37 -10.63 -12.43
N GLN A 17 -12.59 -11.12 -12.64
CA GLN A 17 -12.95 -11.86 -13.84
C GLN A 17 -12.98 -10.94 -15.06
N ARG A 18 -13.63 -9.77 -14.95
CA ARG A 18 -13.65 -8.75 -16.01
C ARG A 18 -12.24 -8.32 -16.41
N LEU A 19 -11.38 -8.02 -15.43
CA LEU A 19 -9.97 -7.70 -15.66
C LEU A 19 -9.20 -8.84 -16.34
N ALA A 20 -9.54 -10.10 -16.02
CA ALA A 20 -8.93 -11.27 -16.65
C ALA A 20 -9.32 -11.46 -18.11
N THR A 21 -10.58 -11.17 -18.46
CA THR A 21 -11.16 -11.47 -19.77
C THR A 21 -11.25 -10.29 -20.73
N THR A 22 -11.03 -9.05 -20.27
CA THR A 22 -11.02 -7.86 -21.14
C THR A 22 -10.00 -7.99 -22.27
N THR A 23 -10.24 -7.37 -23.42
CA THR A 23 -9.29 -7.39 -24.54
C THR A 23 -7.97 -6.71 -24.15
N CYS A 24 -8.07 -5.51 -23.57
CA CYS A 24 -6.94 -4.71 -23.10
C CYS A 24 -7.12 -4.39 -21.62
N TRP A 25 -6.02 -4.40 -20.85
CA TRP A 25 -6.07 -3.93 -19.48
C TRP A 25 -6.48 -2.45 -19.42
N PRO A 26 -7.28 -2.06 -18.42
CA PRO A 26 -7.55 -0.66 -18.14
C PRO A 26 -6.25 0.04 -17.73
N GLN A 27 -6.24 1.35 -17.83
CA GLN A 27 -5.14 2.16 -17.32
C GLN A 27 -5.20 2.31 -15.80
N VAL A 28 -6.40 2.32 -15.22
CA VAL A 28 -6.59 2.53 -13.78
C VAL A 28 -7.43 1.40 -13.17
N LEU A 29 -6.93 0.79 -12.10
CA LEU A 29 -7.72 -0.07 -11.21
C LEU A 29 -8.03 0.70 -9.94
N SER A 30 -9.29 1.13 -9.80
CA SER A 30 -9.78 1.89 -8.65
C SER A 30 -10.74 1.04 -7.84
N VAL A 31 -10.17 0.31 -6.88
CA VAL A 31 -10.93 -0.49 -5.92
C VAL A 31 -10.36 -0.31 -4.50
N PRO A 32 -11.20 -0.42 -3.45
CA PRO A 32 -10.76 -0.27 -2.07
C PRO A 32 -9.65 -1.24 -1.67
N THR A 33 -8.95 -0.93 -0.57
CA THR A 33 -8.04 -1.89 0.04
C THR A 33 -8.81 -3.08 0.59
N GLY A 34 -8.17 -4.26 0.65
CA GLY A 34 -8.80 -5.48 1.16
C GLY A 34 -9.61 -6.30 0.14
N VAL A 35 -9.96 -5.75 -1.03
CA VAL A 35 -10.69 -6.50 -2.07
C VAL A 35 -9.80 -7.26 -3.06
N GLY A 36 -8.51 -7.41 -2.78
CA GLY A 36 -7.61 -8.31 -3.52
C GLY A 36 -6.97 -7.75 -4.81
N LYS A 37 -6.58 -6.47 -4.83
CA LYS A 37 -5.89 -5.81 -5.97
C LYS A 37 -4.63 -6.54 -6.45
N THR A 38 -3.77 -6.94 -5.53
CA THR A 38 -2.52 -7.66 -5.85
C THR A 38 -2.80 -8.96 -6.58
N ALA A 39 -3.77 -9.73 -6.09
CA ALA A 39 -4.21 -10.96 -6.74
C ALA A 39 -4.85 -10.67 -8.10
N ALA A 40 -5.66 -9.60 -8.21
CA ALA A 40 -6.27 -9.17 -9.45
C ALA A 40 -5.20 -8.92 -10.53
N ALA A 41 -4.14 -8.16 -10.22
CA ALA A 41 -3.07 -7.88 -11.18
C ALA A 41 -2.23 -9.12 -11.53
N VAL A 42 -1.70 -9.83 -10.53
CA VAL A 42 -0.77 -10.96 -10.76
C VAL A 42 -1.48 -12.15 -11.39
N LEU A 43 -2.59 -12.62 -10.81
CA LEU A 43 -3.28 -13.82 -11.30
C LEU A 43 -3.97 -13.57 -12.64
N THR A 44 -4.41 -12.35 -12.91
CA THR A 44 -4.87 -11.99 -14.25
C THR A 44 -3.76 -12.11 -15.27
N TRP A 45 -2.58 -11.55 -14.99
CA TRP A 45 -1.47 -11.65 -15.93
C TRP A 45 -1.10 -13.13 -16.18
N VAL A 46 -1.04 -13.95 -15.12
CA VAL A 46 -0.81 -15.41 -15.25
C VAL A 46 -1.91 -16.07 -16.08
N TYR A 47 -3.17 -15.77 -15.81
CA TYR A 47 -4.31 -16.27 -16.58
C TYR A 47 -4.18 -15.94 -18.06
N ARG A 48 -3.93 -14.66 -18.36
CA ARG A 48 -3.79 -14.15 -19.72
C ARG A 48 -2.59 -14.72 -20.46
N ARG A 49 -1.50 -15.04 -19.77
CA ARG A 49 -0.29 -15.65 -20.38
C ARG A 49 -0.40 -17.16 -20.60
N ARG A 50 -1.30 -17.85 -19.91
CA ARG A 50 -1.31 -19.33 -19.89
C ARG A 50 -2.64 -19.94 -20.35
N PHE A 51 -3.76 -19.35 -19.95
CA PHE A 51 -5.08 -19.99 -20.01
C PHE A 51 -6.10 -19.22 -20.86
N ALA A 52 -5.86 -17.94 -21.16
CA ALA A 52 -6.76 -17.18 -22.02
C ALA A 52 -6.74 -17.68 -23.47
N VAL A 53 -7.69 -17.18 -24.27
CA VAL A 53 -7.74 -17.44 -25.71
C VAL A 53 -6.49 -16.91 -26.42
N GLU A 54 -6.14 -17.51 -27.57
CA GLU A 54 -4.86 -17.28 -28.25
C GLU A 54 -4.57 -15.81 -28.53
N SER A 55 -5.57 -15.04 -28.98
CA SER A 55 -5.42 -13.60 -29.24
C SER A 55 -4.99 -12.81 -28.00
N ILE A 56 -5.57 -13.12 -26.83
CA ILE A 56 -5.19 -12.51 -25.55
C ILE A 56 -3.80 -12.98 -25.13
N ARG A 57 -3.46 -14.26 -25.30
CA ARG A 57 -2.13 -14.79 -24.94
C ARG A 57 -1.01 -14.13 -25.73
N GLN A 58 -1.21 -13.93 -27.03
CA GLN A 58 -0.25 -13.27 -27.92
C GLN A 58 -0.12 -11.77 -27.63
N ALA A 59 -1.21 -11.11 -27.27
CA ALA A 59 -1.19 -9.69 -26.90
C ALA A 59 -0.63 -9.43 -25.48
N THR A 60 -0.59 -10.45 -24.62
CA THR A 60 -0.18 -10.28 -23.22
C THR A 60 1.36 -10.31 -23.10
N PRO A 61 1.99 -9.26 -22.54
CA PRO A 61 3.44 -9.18 -22.51
C PRO A 61 4.12 -10.26 -21.66
N ARG A 62 5.33 -10.69 -22.07
CA ARG A 62 6.09 -11.76 -21.40
C ARG A 62 6.52 -11.45 -19.97
N ARG A 63 6.56 -10.18 -19.59
CA ARG A 63 6.95 -9.78 -18.23
C ARG A 63 5.84 -9.05 -17.53
N LEU A 64 5.63 -9.36 -16.26
CA LEU A 64 4.90 -8.51 -15.33
C LEU A 64 5.90 -7.73 -14.50
N VAL A 65 5.89 -6.40 -14.61
CA VAL A 65 6.71 -5.51 -13.78
C VAL A 65 5.82 -4.90 -12.70
N TYR A 66 5.98 -5.38 -11.47
CA TYR A 66 5.19 -5.00 -10.31
C TYR A 66 5.98 -4.00 -9.44
N CYS A 67 5.63 -2.73 -9.54
CA CYS A 67 6.32 -1.60 -8.94
C CYS A 67 5.61 -1.14 -7.66
N LEU A 68 6.37 -1.05 -6.57
CA LEU A 68 5.88 -0.78 -5.22
C LEU A 68 6.66 0.36 -4.54
N PRO A 69 6.03 1.16 -3.67
CA PRO A 69 6.68 2.28 -3.01
C PRO A 69 7.67 1.84 -1.92
N MET A 70 7.47 0.66 -1.32
CA MET A 70 8.18 0.22 -0.11
C MET A 70 8.65 -1.24 -0.18
N ARG A 71 9.75 -1.53 0.52
CA ARG A 71 10.38 -2.86 0.56
C ARG A 71 9.48 -3.97 1.13
N THR A 72 8.77 -3.69 2.22
CA THR A 72 7.92 -4.70 2.88
C THR A 72 6.84 -5.23 1.94
N LEU A 73 6.25 -4.35 1.13
CA LEU A 73 5.28 -4.73 0.11
C LEU A 73 5.89 -5.63 -0.97
N VAL A 74 7.14 -5.41 -1.36
CA VAL A 74 7.84 -6.22 -2.37
C VAL A 74 7.96 -7.66 -1.89
N GLU A 75 8.40 -7.86 -0.65
CA GLU A 75 8.56 -9.18 -0.05
C GLU A 75 7.21 -9.92 0.07
N GLN A 76 6.17 -9.23 0.54
CA GLN A 76 4.82 -9.81 0.62
C GLN A 76 4.22 -10.15 -0.74
N THR A 77 4.42 -9.29 -1.73
CA THR A 77 3.93 -9.53 -3.09
C THR A 77 4.65 -10.74 -3.70
N ARG A 78 5.95 -10.90 -3.46
CA ARG A 78 6.71 -12.11 -3.83
C ARG A 78 6.16 -13.34 -3.15
N ASP A 79 5.95 -13.32 -1.85
CA ASP A 79 5.49 -14.49 -1.11
C ASP A 79 4.09 -14.92 -1.57
N ALA A 80 3.20 -13.95 -1.79
CA ALA A 80 1.88 -14.19 -2.36
C ALA A 80 1.97 -14.79 -3.77
N ALA A 81 2.76 -14.17 -4.67
CA ALA A 81 2.95 -14.66 -6.03
C ALA A 81 3.56 -16.06 -6.07
N THR A 82 4.56 -16.33 -5.23
CA THR A 82 5.22 -17.65 -5.12
C THR A 82 4.21 -18.71 -4.71
N LYS A 83 3.48 -18.47 -3.62
CA LYS A 83 2.43 -19.38 -3.13
C LYS A 83 1.34 -19.64 -4.18
N TRP A 84 0.96 -18.62 -4.95
CA TRP A 84 0.00 -18.77 -6.03
C TRP A 84 0.55 -19.64 -7.17
N LEU A 85 1.77 -19.38 -7.64
CA LEU A 85 2.40 -20.17 -8.71
C LEU A 85 2.63 -21.63 -8.28
N GLU A 86 3.05 -21.88 -7.04
CA GLU A 86 3.20 -23.22 -6.47
C GLU A 86 1.88 -24.01 -6.52
N ARG A 87 0.78 -23.40 -6.06
CA ARG A 87 -0.56 -24.01 -6.10
C ARG A 87 -1.06 -24.24 -7.52
N LEU A 88 -0.67 -23.39 -8.46
CA LEU A 88 -0.95 -23.55 -9.88
C LEU A 88 0.01 -24.55 -10.58
N ARG A 89 1.02 -25.06 -9.87
CA ARG A 89 2.08 -25.93 -10.39
C ARG A 89 2.85 -25.30 -11.57
N ILE A 90 3.08 -24.00 -11.50
CA ILE A 90 3.88 -23.24 -12.46
C ILE A 90 5.26 -23.01 -11.84
N ASP A 91 6.26 -23.74 -12.31
CA ASP A 91 7.64 -23.70 -11.80
C ASP A 91 8.57 -23.07 -12.84
N ALA A 92 9.41 -22.13 -12.41
CA ALA A 92 10.42 -21.44 -13.22
C ALA A 92 11.42 -22.38 -13.93
N THR A 93 11.62 -23.61 -13.43
CA THR A 93 12.52 -24.59 -14.06
C THR A 93 11.93 -25.25 -15.30
N GLN A 94 10.61 -25.17 -15.49
CA GLN A 94 9.91 -25.78 -16.62
C GLN A 94 9.95 -24.88 -17.85
N ALA A 95 9.81 -25.46 -19.05
CA ALA A 95 9.79 -24.71 -20.31
C ALA A 95 8.70 -23.62 -20.35
N ASN A 96 7.55 -23.85 -19.70
CA ASN A 96 6.44 -22.89 -19.58
C ASN A 96 6.37 -22.21 -18.19
N GLY A 97 7.48 -22.26 -17.46
CA GLY A 97 7.63 -21.68 -16.14
C GLY A 97 7.48 -20.17 -16.10
N ILE A 98 7.41 -19.62 -14.88
CA ILE A 98 7.44 -18.17 -14.64
C ILE A 98 8.47 -17.91 -13.55
N GLY A 99 9.52 -17.16 -13.87
CA GLY A 99 10.51 -16.72 -12.88
C GLY A 99 9.96 -15.58 -12.02
N ILE A 100 10.21 -15.59 -10.71
CA ILE A 100 9.96 -14.44 -9.83
C ILE A 100 11.30 -13.82 -9.44
N HIS A 101 11.47 -12.51 -9.69
CA HIS A 101 12.71 -11.80 -9.43
C HIS A 101 12.47 -10.53 -8.61
N LEU A 102 13.29 -10.31 -7.58
CA LEU A 102 13.17 -9.17 -6.69
C LEU A 102 14.13 -8.04 -7.09
N LEU A 103 13.59 -6.85 -7.37
CA LEU A 103 14.38 -5.67 -7.70
C LEU A 103 14.26 -4.67 -6.56
N MET A 104 14.99 -4.90 -5.47
CA MET A 104 15.05 -4.04 -4.28
C MET A 104 16.49 -3.99 -3.75
N GLY A 105 16.91 -2.86 -3.15
CA GLY A 105 18.29 -2.72 -2.66
C GLY A 105 18.67 -3.82 -1.66
N GLY A 106 19.84 -4.44 -1.79
CA GLY A 106 20.29 -5.51 -0.89
C GLY A 106 19.55 -6.86 -1.05
N ALA A 107 18.70 -7.01 -2.07
CA ALA A 107 18.31 -8.33 -2.58
C ALA A 107 19.18 -8.68 -3.80
N ASP A 108 19.40 -9.97 -4.02
CA ASP A 108 19.92 -10.47 -5.29
C ASP A 108 18.78 -10.48 -6.30
N ASP A 109 18.88 -9.65 -7.34
CA ASP A 109 17.90 -9.60 -8.42
C ASP A 109 18.05 -10.76 -9.40
N GLY A 110 19.10 -11.56 -9.24
CA GLY A 110 19.46 -12.65 -10.14
C GLY A 110 19.77 -12.14 -11.54
N LYS A 111 19.87 -13.08 -12.47
CA LYS A 111 20.19 -12.80 -13.88
C LYS A 111 19.00 -12.97 -14.79
N TRP A 112 17.85 -12.40 -14.39
CA TRP A 112 16.60 -12.48 -15.14
C TRP A 112 16.70 -11.98 -16.59
N TYR A 113 17.69 -11.11 -16.87
CA TYR A 113 17.97 -10.57 -18.19
C TYR A 113 18.75 -11.53 -19.12
N GLU A 114 19.33 -12.63 -18.61
CA GLU A 114 20.04 -13.62 -19.44
C GLU A 114 19.09 -14.51 -20.26
N HIS A 115 17.80 -14.57 -19.88
CA HIS A 115 16.77 -15.37 -20.55
C HIS A 115 15.58 -14.50 -20.99
N PRO A 116 15.79 -13.57 -21.95
CA PRO A 116 14.76 -12.62 -22.33
C PRO A 116 13.53 -13.25 -23.01
N GLU A 117 13.62 -14.51 -23.44
CA GLU A 117 12.54 -15.29 -24.02
C GLU A 117 11.57 -15.88 -22.97
N ARG A 118 11.99 -15.97 -21.70
CA ARG A 118 11.20 -16.58 -20.63
C ARG A 118 10.22 -15.58 -20.00
N ASP A 119 9.09 -16.09 -19.55
CA ASP A 119 8.13 -15.29 -18.80
C ASP A 119 8.61 -15.04 -17.38
N ALA A 120 8.42 -13.81 -16.89
CA ALA A 120 8.91 -13.41 -15.58
C ALA A 120 7.99 -12.41 -14.88
N ILE A 121 7.91 -12.51 -13.56
CA ILE A 121 7.34 -11.51 -12.67
C ILE A 121 8.50 -10.80 -11.97
N LEU A 122 8.71 -9.53 -12.31
CA LEU A 122 9.70 -8.66 -11.69
C LEU A 122 8.99 -7.83 -10.62
N ILE A 123 9.32 -8.01 -9.35
CA ILE A 123 8.70 -7.30 -8.22
C ILE A 123 9.75 -6.43 -7.57
N GLY A 124 9.53 -5.12 -7.51
CA GLY A 124 10.58 -4.22 -7.05
C GLY A 124 10.10 -2.91 -6.46
N THR A 125 11.01 -2.21 -5.83
CA THR A 125 10.75 -0.85 -5.36
C THR A 125 10.76 0.13 -6.53
N GLN A 126 10.00 1.21 -6.40
CA GLN A 126 9.98 2.30 -7.37
C GLN A 126 11.38 2.81 -7.72
N ASP A 127 12.27 2.93 -6.75
CA ASP A 127 13.63 3.41 -6.97
C ASP A 127 14.42 2.48 -7.89
N MET A 128 14.31 1.16 -7.67
CA MET A 128 15.04 0.18 -8.48
C MET A 128 14.44 0.06 -9.87
N LEU A 129 13.12 -0.08 -9.96
CA LEU A 129 12.45 -0.31 -11.24
C LEU A 129 12.45 0.94 -12.13
N LEU A 130 12.06 2.10 -11.60
CA LEU A 130 11.98 3.33 -12.39
C LEU A 130 13.38 3.82 -12.78
N SER A 131 14.39 3.73 -11.91
CA SER A 131 15.76 4.13 -12.29
C SER A 131 16.32 3.27 -13.43
N ARG A 132 16.03 1.97 -13.44
CA ARG A 132 16.42 1.05 -14.54
C ARG A 132 15.62 1.33 -15.80
N ALA A 133 14.32 1.63 -15.68
CA ALA A 133 13.49 2.08 -16.79
C ALA A 133 13.90 3.44 -17.37
N LEU A 134 14.69 4.23 -16.62
CA LEU A 134 15.33 5.49 -17.03
C LEU A 134 16.78 5.34 -17.47
N ASN A 135 17.27 4.11 -17.70
CA ASN A 135 18.64 3.87 -18.12
C ASN A 135 19.69 4.41 -17.12
N ARG A 136 19.33 4.44 -15.84
CA ARG A 136 20.15 4.91 -14.70
C ARG A 136 20.04 3.94 -13.54
N GLY A 137 20.12 2.65 -13.84
CA GLY A 137 19.80 1.60 -12.87
C GLY A 137 20.59 1.75 -11.57
N TYR A 138 19.85 2.00 -10.48
CA TYR A 138 20.43 2.15 -9.16
C TYR A 138 21.06 0.83 -8.69
N GLY A 139 22.24 0.92 -8.08
CA GLY A 139 22.97 -0.25 -7.56
C GLY A 139 23.52 -1.20 -8.62
N MET A 140 23.58 -0.81 -9.90
CA MET A 140 24.16 -1.64 -10.98
C MET A 140 25.22 -0.90 -11.81
N SER A 141 26.08 -1.69 -12.44
CA SER A 141 27.10 -1.19 -13.37
C SER A 141 26.48 -0.48 -14.57
N ARG A 142 27.07 0.66 -14.97
CA ARG A 142 26.64 1.45 -16.14
C ARG A 142 26.61 0.66 -17.45
N TYR A 143 27.45 -0.38 -17.56
CA TYR A 143 27.50 -1.24 -18.73
C TYR A 143 26.27 -2.16 -18.85
N ALA A 144 25.57 -2.41 -17.74
CA ALA A 144 24.35 -3.23 -17.70
C ALA A 144 23.07 -2.42 -17.86
N TRP A 145 23.13 -1.08 -17.74
CA TRP A 145 21.95 -0.22 -17.84
C TRP A 145 21.17 -0.42 -19.15
N PRO A 146 21.80 -0.46 -20.34
CA PRO A 146 21.05 -0.58 -21.58
C PRO A 146 20.25 -1.88 -21.69
N VAL A 147 20.76 -2.97 -21.11
CA VAL A 147 20.12 -4.29 -21.15
C VAL A 147 18.81 -4.26 -20.36
N GLN A 148 18.86 -3.85 -19.10
CA GLN A 148 17.65 -3.81 -18.28
C GLN A 148 16.70 -2.68 -18.69
N TYR A 149 17.22 -1.54 -19.15
CA TYR A 149 16.43 -0.48 -19.76
C TYR A 149 15.61 -1.00 -20.94
N ALA A 150 16.23 -1.79 -21.84
CA ALA A 150 15.53 -2.37 -22.97
C ALA A 150 14.42 -3.33 -22.51
N LEU A 151 14.71 -4.26 -21.60
CA LEU A 151 13.74 -5.26 -21.16
C LEU A 151 12.61 -4.72 -20.27
N LEU A 152 12.81 -3.57 -19.62
CA LEU A 152 11.81 -2.89 -18.80
C LEU A 152 10.95 -1.90 -19.59
N ASN A 153 11.27 -1.65 -20.87
CA ASN A 153 10.50 -0.78 -21.74
C ASN A 153 9.91 -1.51 -22.95
N ASN A 154 10.21 -2.80 -23.14
CA ASN A 154 9.73 -3.61 -24.26
C ASN A 154 9.10 -4.92 -23.75
N ASP A 155 7.97 -5.30 -24.33
CA ASP A 155 7.24 -6.55 -24.03
C ASP A 155 7.05 -6.81 -22.52
N CYS A 156 6.56 -5.79 -21.80
CA CYS A 156 6.28 -5.88 -20.37
C CYS A 156 5.00 -5.14 -19.93
N GLN A 157 4.20 -5.78 -19.08
CA GLN A 157 3.05 -5.19 -18.42
C GLN A 157 3.51 -4.53 -17.13
N TRP A 158 3.39 -3.22 -17.03
CA TRP A 158 3.65 -2.50 -15.79
C TRP A 158 2.42 -2.47 -14.88
N VAL A 159 2.64 -2.69 -13.60
CA VAL A 159 1.70 -2.49 -12.51
C VAL A 159 2.34 -1.52 -11.53
N ILE A 160 1.70 -0.38 -11.32
CA ILE A 160 2.13 0.65 -10.38
C ILE A 160 1.16 0.59 -9.22
N ASP A 161 1.57 0.00 -8.10
CA ASP A 161 0.70 -0.26 -6.94
C ASP A 161 0.97 0.71 -5.80
N GLU A 162 -0.08 1.04 -5.04
CA GLU A 162 -0.06 2.06 -3.99
C GLU A 162 0.46 3.42 -4.49
N THR A 163 -0.07 3.89 -5.63
CA THR A 163 0.38 5.12 -6.32
C THR A 163 0.43 6.35 -5.42
N GLN A 164 -0.48 6.42 -4.43
CA GLN A 164 -0.56 7.52 -3.46
C GLN A 164 0.68 7.60 -2.54
N LEU A 165 1.51 6.56 -2.47
CA LEU A 165 2.75 6.53 -1.69
C LEU A 165 4.01 6.68 -2.56
N MET A 166 3.86 6.88 -3.88
CA MET A 166 5.00 6.93 -4.80
C MET A 166 5.62 8.32 -4.96
N GLY A 167 4.93 9.39 -4.54
CA GLY A 167 5.40 10.76 -4.77
C GLY A 167 5.77 10.99 -6.25
N VAL A 168 7.00 11.44 -6.52
CA VAL A 168 7.50 11.67 -7.88
C VAL A 168 7.51 10.41 -8.76
N GLY A 169 7.60 9.22 -8.17
CA GLY A 169 7.59 7.95 -8.90
C GLY A 169 6.30 7.74 -9.69
N LEU A 170 5.17 8.25 -9.20
CA LEU A 170 3.89 8.21 -9.92
C LEU A 170 3.98 8.99 -11.23
N THR A 171 4.40 10.25 -11.17
CA THR A 171 4.53 11.10 -12.36
C THR A 171 5.60 10.56 -13.32
N THR A 172 6.72 10.05 -12.81
CA THR A 172 7.74 9.40 -13.64
C THR A 172 7.18 8.18 -14.37
N SER A 173 6.37 7.35 -13.70
CA SER A 173 5.73 6.19 -14.33
C SER A 173 4.75 6.60 -15.43
N ALA A 174 4.00 7.69 -15.23
CA ALA A 174 3.11 8.28 -16.23
C ALA A 174 3.90 8.77 -17.45
N GLN A 175 4.95 9.56 -17.25
CA GLN A 175 5.80 10.04 -18.35
C GLN A 175 6.42 8.89 -19.15
N LEU A 176 6.93 7.85 -18.47
CA LEU A 176 7.46 6.65 -19.14
C LEU A 176 6.39 5.92 -19.98
N ALA A 177 5.17 5.79 -19.48
CA ALA A 177 4.06 5.19 -20.24
C ALA A 177 3.75 5.98 -21.52
N GLY A 178 3.70 7.32 -21.41
CA GLY A 178 3.52 8.20 -22.56
C GLY A 178 4.68 8.12 -23.57
N LEU A 179 5.92 8.09 -23.08
CA LEU A 179 7.12 7.96 -23.91
C LEU A 179 7.16 6.63 -24.67
N ARG A 180 6.79 5.50 -24.04
CA ARG A 180 6.68 4.20 -24.72
C ARG A 180 5.68 4.23 -25.88
N THR A 181 4.58 4.95 -25.70
CA THR A 181 3.57 5.14 -26.77
C THR A 181 4.14 6.00 -27.89
N LYS A 182 4.78 7.13 -27.57
CA LYS A 182 5.34 8.08 -28.56
C LYS A 182 6.55 7.53 -29.31
N LEU A 183 7.44 6.83 -28.63
CA LEU A 183 8.69 6.31 -29.19
C LEU A 183 8.54 4.91 -29.80
N THR A 184 7.39 4.26 -29.59
CA THR A 184 7.11 2.87 -29.92
C THR A 184 7.99 1.87 -29.17
N THR A 185 7.54 0.62 -29.10
CA THR A 185 8.20 -0.48 -28.37
C THR A 185 8.14 -1.77 -29.18
N ILE A 186 9.07 -2.68 -28.91
CA ILE A 186 8.98 -4.07 -29.35
C ILE A 186 8.01 -4.79 -28.41
N GLY A 187 6.92 -5.31 -28.95
CA GLY A 187 5.83 -5.90 -28.17
C GLY A 187 5.00 -4.85 -27.42
N ASN A 188 4.05 -5.33 -26.62
CA ASN A 188 3.12 -4.47 -25.88
C ASN A 188 3.76 -4.02 -24.55
N CYS A 189 3.59 -2.75 -24.20
CA CYS A 189 4.11 -2.18 -22.94
C CYS A 189 3.06 -1.39 -22.12
N PRO A 190 1.86 -1.96 -21.86
CA PRO A 190 0.80 -1.29 -21.11
C PRO A 190 1.18 -1.03 -19.65
N THR A 191 0.55 -0.02 -19.05
CA THR A 191 0.73 0.34 -17.63
C THR A 191 -0.63 0.38 -16.93
N LEU A 192 -0.73 -0.28 -15.78
CA LEU A 192 -1.88 -0.27 -14.88
C LEU A 192 -1.51 0.46 -13.59
N TRP A 193 -2.18 1.57 -13.30
CA TRP A 193 -2.07 2.30 -12.03
C TRP A 193 -3.16 1.82 -11.06
N MET A 194 -2.75 1.35 -9.87
CA MET A 194 -3.66 0.83 -8.87
C MET A 194 -3.68 1.74 -7.64
N SER A 195 -4.88 2.18 -7.27
CA SER A 195 -5.06 3.02 -6.09
C SER A 195 -6.47 2.99 -5.57
N ALA A 196 -6.62 3.20 -4.26
CA ALA A 196 -7.93 3.45 -3.69
C ALA A 196 -8.38 4.92 -3.85
N THR A 197 -7.44 5.86 -4.01
CA THR A 197 -7.68 7.30 -3.86
C THR A 197 -6.95 8.14 -4.92
N LEU A 198 -6.63 7.56 -6.08
CA LEU A 198 -5.83 8.26 -7.10
C LEU A 198 -6.60 9.43 -7.70
N ASP A 199 -6.04 10.64 -7.55
CA ASP A 199 -6.34 11.75 -8.44
C ASP A 199 -5.69 11.48 -9.80
N VAL A 200 -6.49 10.95 -10.72
CA VAL A 200 -6.07 10.62 -12.09
C VAL A 200 -5.57 11.81 -12.89
N GLN A 201 -5.85 13.05 -12.46
CA GLN A 201 -5.29 14.23 -13.09
C GLN A 201 -3.76 14.25 -12.98
N THR A 202 -3.19 13.62 -11.94
CA THR A 202 -1.74 13.50 -11.76
C THR A 202 -1.06 12.59 -12.79
N LEU A 203 -1.82 11.72 -13.47
CA LEU A 203 -1.32 10.89 -14.57
C LEU A 203 -1.17 11.69 -15.87
N ALA A 204 -1.87 12.82 -15.99
CA ALA A 204 -1.77 13.69 -17.15
C ALA A 204 -0.47 14.48 -17.08
N THR A 205 0.44 14.18 -18.02
CA THR A 205 1.72 14.87 -18.16
C THR A 205 1.91 15.31 -19.60
N VAL A 206 2.90 16.16 -19.88
CA VAL A 206 3.26 16.55 -21.26
C VAL A 206 3.56 15.31 -22.12
N ASP A 207 4.14 14.28 -21.50
CA ASP A 207 4.51 13.03 -22.15
C ASP A 207 3.36 12.03 -22.26
N ASN A 208 2.45 12.05 -21.28
CA ASN A 208 1.29 11.19 -21.16
C ASN A 208 0.02 12.05 -21.04
N PRO A 209 -0.41 12.71 -22.13
CA PRO A 209 -1.64 13.49 -22.10
C PRO A 209 -2.85 12.59 -21.83
N VAL A 210 -3.96 13.19 -21.42
CA VAL A 210 -5.24 12.47 -21.32
C VAL A 210 -5.53 11.81 -22.68
N PRO A 211 -5.96 10.54 -22.72
CA PRO A 211 -6.22 9.84 -23.98
C PRO A 211 -7.18 10.62 -24.89
N ASP A 212 -6.97 10.53 -26.21
CA ASP A 212 -7.78 11.23 -27.23
C ASP A 212 -9.27 10.90 -27.16
N ALA A 213 -9.62 9.74 -26.59
CA ALA A 213 -11.00 9.33 -26.28
C ALA A 213 -11.66 10.16 -25.14
N GLY A 214 -10.94 11.14 -24.58
CA GLY A 214 -11.43 12.09 -23.59
C GLY A 214 -11.38 11.60 -22.14
N ALA A 215 -11.04 10.33 -21.88
CA ALA A 215 -10.98 9.79 -20.53
C ALA A 215 -9.99 8.62 -20.40
N TRP A 216 -9.45 8.46 -19.18
CA TRP A 216 -8.75 7.25 -18.77
C TRP A 216 -9.70 6.05 -18.76
N THR A 217 -9.19 4.86 -19.02
CA THR A 217 -9.95 3.59 -18.88
C THR A 217 -9.85 3.05 -17.45
N TYR A 218 -10.98 2.58 -16.90
CA TYR A 218 -11.08 2.14 -15.51
C TYR A 218 -11.62 0.72 -15.39
N GLU A 219 -11.14 0.02 -14.37
CA GLU A 219 -11.88 -1.04 -13.70
C GLU A 219 -12.22 -0.59 -12.27
N ARG A 220 -13.48 -0.77 -11.87
CA ARG A 220 -14.03 -0.37 -10.56
C ARG A 220 -14.97 -1.46 -10.07
N LEU A 221 -15.37 -1.37 -8.79
CA LEU A 221 -16.43 -2.23 -8.27
C LEU A 221 -17.79 -1.82 -8.87
N GLU A 222 -18.41 -2.78 -9.55
CA GLU A 222 -19.78 -2.68 -10.09
C GLU A 222 -20.80 -3.27 -9.09
N ASP A 223 -22.07 -3.27 -9.46
CA ASP A 223 -23.16 -3.70 -8.56
C ASP A 223 -23.05 -5.19 -8.19
N ASP A 224 -22.57 -6.03 -9.10
CA ASP A 224 -22.34 -7.45 -8.87
C ASP A 224 -21.21 -7.71 -7.85
N ASP A 225 -20.14 -6.91 -7.89
CA ASP A 225 -19.08 -6.92 -6.89
C ASP A 225 -19.63 -6.51 -5.51
N ARG A 226 -20.44 -5.44 -5.48
CA ARG A 226 -21.02 -4.89 -4.24
C ARG A 226 -22.02 -5.85 -3.61
N ALA A 227 -22.65 -6.71 -4.39
CA ALA A 227 -23.55 -7.75 -3.91
C ALA A 227 -22.81 -8.90 -3.19
N ALA A 228 -21.51 -9.08 -3.42
CA ALA A 228 -20.74 -10.10 -2.71
C ALA A 228 -20.65 -9.75 -1.21
N LYS A 229 -21.11 -10.67 -0.34
CA LYS A 229 -21.18 -10.45 1.11
C LYS A 229 -19.88 -9.94 1.72
N SER A 230 -18.73 -10.47 1.29
CA SER A 230 -17.43 -10.03 1.77
C SER A 230 -17.08 -8.60 1.35
N VAL A 231 -17.46 -8.18 0.14
CA VAL A 231 -17.24 -6.81 -0.35
C VAL A 231 -18.20 -5.85 0.34
N ALA A 232 -19.49 -6.19 0.43
CA ALA A 232 -20.49 -5.40 1.13
C ALA A 232 -20.05 -5.11 2.58
N ARG A 233 -19.62 -6.15 3.30
CA ARG A 233 -19.10 -6.04 4.67
C ARG A 233 -17.95 -5.03 4.78
N LEU A 234 -17.00 -5.06 3.85
CA LEU A 234 -15.88 -4.12 3.83
C LEU A 234 -16.34 -2.69 3.53
N LEU A 235 -17.23 -2.51 2.55
CA LEU A 235 -17.71 -1.19 2.13
C LEU A 235 -18.56 -0.48 3.21
N THR A 236 -19.31 -1.24 4.00
CA THR A 236 -20.18 -0.71 5.06
C THR A 236 -19.53 -0.73 6.45
N ALA A 237 -18.26 -1.11 6.56
CA ALA A 237 -17.56 -1.18 7.84
C ALA A 237 -17.42 0.23 8.45
N SER A 238 -18.18 0.48 9.52
CA SER A 238 -18.10 1.74 10.28
C SER A 238 -16.81 1.81 11.09
N LYS A 239 -16.26 3.02 11.17
CA LYS A 239 -15.06 3.40 11.90
C LYS A 239 -15.30 4.78 12.51
N PRO A 240 -16.10 4.88 13.59
CA PRO A 240 -16.37 6.14 14.26
C PRO A 240 -15.06 6.84 14.63
N CYS A 241 -14.94 8.12 14.34
CA CYS A 241 -13.74 8.90 14.63
C CYS A 241 -14.01 10.10 15.53
N GLN A 242 -13.04 10.41 16.38
CA GLN A 242 -13.05 11.59 17.25
C GLN A 242 -11.63 12.09 17.50
N SER A 243 -11.51 13.34 17.93
CA SER A 243 -10.23 13.89 18.40
C SER A 243 -9.82 13.19 19.69
N ALA A 244 -8.55 12.86 19.83
CA ALA A 244 -7.98 12.46 21.12
C ALA A 244 -8.04 13.64 22.10
N ALA A 245 -8.15 13.34 23.39
CA ALA A 245 -8.15 14.35 24.45
C ALA A 245 -6.77 15.01 24.60
N VAL A 246 -5.70 14.24 24.37
CA VAL A 246 -4.33 14.71 24.34
C VAL A 246 -3.97 15.18 22.93
N SER A 247 -3.40 16.38 22.82
CA SER A 247 -2.75 16.90 21.61
C SER A 247 -1.28 17.19 21.88
N LEU A 248 -0.46 17.24 20.84
CA LEU A 248 0.93 17.67 20.94
C LEU A 248 1.02 19.19 20.75
N SER A 249 1.19 19.92 21.84
CA SER A 249 1.33 21.38 21.87
C SER A 249 2.52 21.80 22.73
N PRO A 250 2.94 23.08 22.71
CA PRO A 250 4.00 23.58 23.60
C PRO A 250 3.73 23.30 25.10
N GLU A 251 2.46 23.30 25.52
CA GLU A 251 2.03 23.10 26.90
C GLU A 251 2.09 21.61 27.29
N THR A 252 1.70 20.71 26.39
CA THR A 252 1.65 19.27 26.65
C THR A 252 2.97 18.56 26.35
N LYS A 253 3.87 19.16 25.56
CA LYS A 253 5.12 18.55 25.04
C LYS A 253 5.93 17.76 26.08
N LYS A 254 6.00 18.22 27.34
CA LYS A 254 6.78 17.55 28.41
C LYS A 254 6.12 16.29 28.97
N GLN A 255 4.80 16.16 28.85
CA GLN A 255 4.03 15.05 29.40
C GLN A 255 3.23 14.30 28.33
N TYR A 256 3.44 14.65 27.05
CA TYR A 256 2.65 14.19 25.92
C TYR A 256 2.53 12.67 25.88
N GLU A 257 3.65 11.95 25.89
CA GLU A 257 3.66 10.48 25.79
C GLU A 257 3.05 9.83 27.03
N LYS A 258 3.21 10.44 28.21
CA LYS A 258 2.62 9.92 29.45
C LYS A 258 1.11 10.11 29.51
N GLN A 259 0.62 11.27 29.09
CA GLN A 259 -0.81 11.56 29.02
C GLN A 259 -1.47 10.71 27.94
N LEU A 260 -0.86 10.64 26.76
CA LEU A 260 -1.34 9.80 25.67
C LEU A 260 -1.33 8.31 26.04
N ALA A 261 -0.29 7.81 26.72
CA ALA A 261 -0.26 6.43 27.19
C ALA A 261 -1.42 6.11 28.14
N ALA A 262 -1.80 7.05 29.02
CA ALA A 262 -2.95 6.88 29.91
C ALA A 262 -4.27 6.84 29.12
N GLU A 263 -4.43 7.71 28.12
CA GLU A 263 -5.61 7.72 27.25
C GLU A 263 -5.71 6.43 26.42
N VAL A 264 -4.61 5.96 25.84
CA VAL A 264 -4.55 4.69 25.09
C VAL A 264 -4.94 3.51 25.98
N LEU A 265 -4.41 3.42 27.21
CA LEU A 265 -4.76 2.36 28.15
C LEU A 265 -6.23 2.43 28.60
N GLN A 266 -6.79 3.63 28.72
CA GLN A 266 -8.20 3.83 29.06
C GLN A 266 -9.14 3.44 27.92
N ALA A 267 -8.75 3.71 26.67
CA ALA A 267 -9.54 3.37 25.48
C ALA A 267 -9.34 1.91 25.02
N HIS A 268 -8.29 1.23 25.51
CA HIS A 268 -8.01 -0.16 25.18
C HIS A 268 -9.13 -1.08 25.66
N GLN A 269 -9.52 -2.03 24.80
CA GLN A 269 -10.58 -2.99 25.08
C GLN A 269 -10.00 -4.41 25.24
N PRO A 270 -10.38 -5.16 26.29
CA PRO A 270 -9.93 -6.55 26.46
C PRO A 270 -10.28 -7.43 25.26
N ASN A 271 -9.49 -8.48 25.01
CA ASN A 271 -9.60 -9.38 23.85
C ASN A 271 -9.46 -8.70 22.48
N THR A 272 -8.99 -7.44 22.41
CA THR A 272 -8.86 -6.72 21.14
C THR A 272 -7.43 -6.22 20.90
N LEU A 273 -7.21 -5.78 19.66
CA LEU A 273 -6.02 -5.06 19.27
C LEU A 273 -6.27 -3.55 19.25
N THR A 274 -5.43 -2.80 19.96
CA THR A 274 -5.29 -1.34 19.79
C THR A 274 -4.01 -1.05 19.01
N LEU A 275 -4.13 -0.31 17.91
CA LEU A 275 -3.01 0.16 17.11
C LEU A 275 -2.79 1.65 17.38
N VAL A 276 -1.56 2.06 17.67
CA VAL A 276 -1.18 3.46 17.86
C VAL A 276 -0.11 3.83 16.85
N VAL A 277 -0.41 4.75 15.93
CA VAL A 277 0.50 5.16 14.85
C VAL A 277 1.07 6.55 15.13
N MET A 278 2.38 6.59 15.39
CA MET A 278 3.16 7.81 15.61
C MET A 278 3.98 8.17 14.37
N ASN A 279 4.09 9.46 14.05
CA ASN A 279 4.79 9.93 12.86
C ASN A 279 6.32 9.81 13.00
N ARG A 280 6.85 9.69 14.21
CA ARG A 280 8.30 9.63 14.48
C ARG A 280 8.67 8.42 15.32
N VAL A 281 9.82 7.82 14.98
CA VAL A 281 10.36 6.66 15.68
C VAL A 281 10.64 6.95 17.16
N THR A 282 11.18 8.14 17.49
CA THR A 282 11.46 8.51 18.88
C THR A 282 10.17 8.59 19.70
N ARG A 283 9.14 9.28 19.18
CA ARG A 283 7.82 9.35 19.83
C ARG A 283 7.18 7.97 20.02
N ALA A 284 7.30 7.07 19.04
CA ALA A 284 6.84 5.70 19.18
C ALA A 284 7.56 4.94 20.31
N GLN A 285 8.87 5.11 20.44
CA GLN A 285 9.67 4.49 21.50
C GLN A 285 9.33 5.04 22.89
N GLU A 286 9.17 6.36 22.99
CA GLU A 286 8.82 7.06 24.23
C GLU A 286 7.40 6.68 24.69
N LEU A 287 6.43 6.65 23.76
CA LEU A 287 5.07 6.20 24.05
C LEU A 287 5.02 4.73 24.46
N TYR A 288 5.71 3.84 23.73
CA TYR A 288 5.82 2.42 24.10
C TYR A 288 6.32 2.25 25.54
N THR A 289 7.38 2.98 25.90
CA THR A 289 7.95 2.96 27.25
C THR A 289 6.95 3.48 28.28
N ALA A 290 6.24 4.57 27.97
CA ALA A 290 5.23 5.14 28.86
C ALA A 290 4.05 4.17 29.10
N VAL A 291 3.56 3.50 28.05
CA VAL A 291 2.52 2.48 28.16
C VAL A 291 3.00 1.30 29.02
N ASP A 292 4.21 0.78 28.78
CA ASP A 292 4.76 -0.33 29.55
C ASP A 292 4.94 0.01 31.05
N VAL A 293 5.39 1.24 31.36
CA VAL A 293 5.51 1.69 32.76
C VAL A 293 4.13 1.80 33.44
N LEU A 294 3.14 2.40 32.76
CA LEU A 294 1.81 2.59 33.33
C LEU A 294 1.06 1.26 33.51
N GLN A 295 1.14 0.35 32.54
CA GLN A 295 0.45 -0.95 32.60
C GLN A 295 1.02 -1.83 33.73
N LYS A 296 2.36 -1.83 33.93
CA LYS A 296 3.00 -2.49 35.08
C LYS A 296 2.57 -1.90 36.42
N LYS A 297 2.47 -0.56 36.51
CA LYS A 297 2.00 0.12 37.72
C LYS A 297 0.54 -0.23 38.04
N ALA A 298 -0.28 -0.39 37.00
CA ALA A 298 -1.69 -0.82 37.12
C ALA A 298 -1.86 -2.33 37.33
N LYS A 299 -0.77 -3.12 37.34
CA LYS A 299 -0.79 -4.60 37.35
C LYS A 299 -1.63 -5.19 36.21
N SER A 300 -1.66 -4.51 35.08
CA SER A 300 -2.24 -5.02 33.85
C SER A 300 -1.32 -6.08 33.24
N THR A 301 -1.89 -6.92 32.37
CA THR A 301 -1.17 -7.97 31.62
C THR A 301 -1.32 -7.80 30.11
N VAL A 302 -1.72 -6.60 29.66
CA VAL A 302 -1.82 -6.24 28.24
C VAL A 302 -0.47 -6.47 27.57
N ASP A 303 -0.48 -7.14 26.43
CA ASP A 303 0.72 -7.34 25.62
C ASP A 303 1.04 -6.06 24.85
N VAL A 304 2.20 -5.45 25.09
CA VAL A 304 2.61 -4.21 24.44
C VAL A 304 3.75 -4.51 23.46
N LYS A 305 3.57 -4.15 22.20
CA LYS A 305 4.54 -4.37 21.12
C LYS A 305 4.94 -3.04 20.45
N LEU A 306 6.14 -3.03 19.85
CA LEU A 306 6.69 -1.87 19.13
C LEU A 306 7.09 -2.27 17.69
N ILE A 307 6.61 -1.52 16.69
CA ILE A 307 6.93 -1.74 15.27
C ILE A 307 7.46 -0.45 14.63
N HIS A 308 8.71 -0.47 14.16
CA HIS A 308 9.30 0.63 13.39
C HIS A 308 10.46 0.17 12.51
N SER A 309 10.87 1.00 11.54
CA SER A 309 11.93 0.66 10.57
C SER A 309 13.35 0.52 11.16
N ARG A 310 13.61 1.00 12.39
CA ARG A 310 14.95 0.98 13.03
C ARG A 310 15.33 -0.33 13.74
N PHE A 311 14.61 -1.43 13.53
CA PHE A 311 15.04 -2.77 13.95
C PHE A 311 15.98 -3.39 12.91
N ARG A 312 17.00 -4.13 13.39
CA ARG A 312 17.85 -4.96 12.51
C ARG A 312 16.97 -6.02 11.81
N PRO A 313 17.30 -6.43 10.58
CA PRO A 313 16.50 -7.43 9.85
C PRO A 313 16.24 -8.71 10.64
N TYR A 314 17.25 -9.23 11.35
CA TYR A 314 17.12 -10.42 12.18
C TYR A 314 16.11 -10.26 13.32
N ASP A 315 16.13 -9.11 14.01
CA ASP A 315 15.20 -8.84 15.11
C ASP A 315 13.77 -8.69 14.56
N ARG A 316 13.61 -7.95 13.45
CA ARG A 316 12.32 -7.71 12.79
C ARG A 316 11.65 -8.99 12.30
N GLN A 317 12.42 -9.91 11.70
CA GLN A 317 11.91 -11.19 11.21
C GLN A 317 11.30 -12.05 12.32
N LYS A 318 11.70 -11.84 13.57
CA LYS A 318 11.13 -12.54 14.72
C LYS A 318 9.98 -11.77 15.36
N THR A 319 10.20 -10.50 15.67
CA THR A 319 9.26 -9.72 16.52
C THR A 319 8.04 -9.23 15.76
N GLN A 320 8.17 -8.92 14.46
CA GLN A 320 7.07 -8.36 13.69
C GLN A 320 5.96 -9.39 13.43
N PRO A 321 6.25 -10.64 13.00
CA PRO A 321 5.22 -11.67 12.88
C PRO A 321 4.52 -11.94 14.21
N GLU A 322 5.27 -12.06 15.31
CA GLU A 322 4.70 -12.26 16.66
C GLU A 322 3.77 -11.12 17.06
N ALA A 323 4.17 -9.87 16.82
CA ALA A 323 3.37 -8.70 17.16
C ALA A 323 2.06 -8.63 16.35
N LEU A 324 2.12 -9.04 15.08
CA LEU A 324 1.00 -8.97 14.13
C LEU A 324 0.10 -10.21 14.13
N ASP A 325 0.48 -11.26 14.85
CA ASP A 325 -0.33 -12.47 14.98
C ASP A 325 -1.57 -12.18 15.83
N GLU A 326 -2.69 -11.89 15.16
CA GLU A 326 -3.96 -11.58 15.80
C GLU A 326 -4.56 -12.78 16.54
N ASP A 327 -4.24 -14.01 16.15
CA ASP A 327 -4.72 -15.23 16.82
C ASP A 327 -4.02 -15.45 18.18
N SER A 328 -2.89 -14.76 18.41
CA SER A 328 -2.12 -14.82 19.67
C SER A 328 -2.53 -13.77 20.71
N ILE A 329 -3.55 -12.95 20.43
CA ILE A 329 -4.02 -11.91 21.35
C ILE A 329 -4.66 -12.57 22.58
N SER A 330 -4.16 -12.22 23.77
CA SER A 330 -4.66 -12.74 25.05
C SER A 330 -5.95 -12.03 25.49
N ASP A 331 -6.56 -12.54 26.56
CA ASP A 331 -7.77 -11.94 27.15
C ASP A 331 -7.56 -10.47 27.57
N ALA A 332 -6.33 -10.13 27.99
CA ALA A 332 -5.97 -8.77 28.34
C ALA A 332 -5.90 -7.83 27.12
N GLY A 333 -5.84 -8.37 25.91
CA GLY A 333 -5.67 -7.63 24.67
C GLY A 333 -4.21 -7.30 24.35
N ARG A 334 -4.02 -6.65 23.20
CA ARG A 334 -2.70 -6.21 22.71
C ARG A 334 -2.72 -4.73 22.31
N ILE A 335 -1.64 -4.01 22.63
CA ILE A 335 -1.36 -2.67 22.15
C ILE A 335 -0.12 -2.70 21.27
N ILE A 336 -0.24 -2.29 20.01
CA ILE A 336 0.90 -2.11 19.11
C ILE A 336 1.15 -0.61 18.96
N VAL A 337 2.31 -0.14 19.41
CA VAL A 337 2.81 1.19 19.06
C VAL A 337 3.65 1.06 17.79
N ALA A 338 3.31 1.80 16.76
CA ALA A 338 3.94 1.70 15.45
C ALA A 338 4.25 3.07 14.85
N THR A 339 5.10 3.07 13.81
CA THR A 339 5.21 4.21 12.90
C THR A 339 4.52 3.92 11.56
N GLN A 340 4.77 4.73 10.53
CA GLN A 340 4.27 4.52 9.16
C GLN A 340 4.65 3.16 8.55
N ALA A 341 5.53 2.38 9.21
CA ALA A 341 5.84 1.01 8.82
C ALA A 341 4.61 0.08 8.75
N ILE A 342 3.49 0.47 9.38
CA ILE A 342 2.23 -0.28 9.35
C ILE A 342 1.29 0.14 8.20
N GLU A 343 1.55 1.28 7.55
CA GLU A 343 0.64 1.86 6.55
C GLU A 343 0.57 1.00 5.28
N ALA A 344 1.70 0.42 4.88
CA ALA A 344 1.83 -0.34 3.65
C ALA A 344 2.42 -1.73 3.92
N GLY A 345 1.78 -2.75 3.36
CA GLY A 345 2.28 -4.11 3.44
C GLY A 345 2.27 -4.66 4.85
N VAL A 346 1.20 -4.42 5.60
CA VAL A 346 0.94 -5.13 6.86
C VAL A 346 -0.54 -5.51 6.89
N ASP A 347 -0.82 -6.80 7.05
CA ASP A 347 -2.20 -7.27 7.21
C ASP A 347 -2.55 -7.30 8.69
N VAL A 348 -3.17 -6.22 9.16
CA VAL A 348 -3.60 -6.04 10.55
C VAL A 348 -4.97 -5.35 10.58
N SER A 349 -5.81 -5.78 11.52
CA SER A 349 -7.16 -5.29 11.75
C SER A 349 -7.36 -4.97 13.24
N SER A 350 -7.08 -3.74 13.65
CA SER A 350 -7.32 -3.28 15.03
C SER A 350 -8.79 -2.93 15.27
N THR A 351 -9.24 -3.04 16.52
CA THR A 351 -10.55 -2.54 16.96
C THR A 351 -10.47 -1.06 17.30
N THR A 352 -9.39 -0.65 17.97
CA THR A 352 -9.14 0.76 18.28
C THR A 352 -7.88 1.23 17.54
N LEU A 353 -7.94 2.43 16.99
CA LEU A 353 -6.82 3.10 16.32
C LEU A 353 -6.59 4.47 16.93
N PHE A 354 -5.38 4.71 17.42
CA PHE A 354 -4.86 6.05 17.65
C PHE A 354 -3.91 6.41 16.51
N THR A 355 -4.02 7.60 15.95
CA THR A 355 -3.10 8.07 14.92
C THR A 355 -2.76 9.52 15.12
N GLU A 356 -1.47 9.86 15.12
CA GLU A 356 -1.07 11.25 14.96
C GLU A 356 -1.59 11.81 13.64
N LEU A 357 -1.93 13.10 13.64
CA LEU A 357 -2.32 13.83 12.45
C LEU A 357 -1.23 13.68 11.37
N ALA A 358 -1.64 13.41 10.13
CA ALA A 358 -0.76 13.15 8.99
C ALA A 358 -1.46 13.61 7.71
N PRO A 359 -0.76 13.69 6.56
CA PRO A 359 -1.40 13.93 5.27
C PRO A 359 -2.56 12.96 5.04
N TRP A 360 -3.60 13.42 4.35
CA TRP A 360 -4.85 12.69 4.20
C TRP A 360 -4.67 11.27 3.63
N SER A 361 -3.85 11.14 2.59
CA SER A 361 -3.48 9.84 2.02
C SER A 361 -2.91 8.87 3.06
N SER A 362 -2.06 9.35 3.98
CA SER A 362 -1.51 8.55 5.09
C SER A 362 -2.59 8.17 6.11
N LEU A 363 -3.46 9.12 6.49
CA LEU A 363 -4.59 8.85 7.39
C LEU A 363 -5.53 7.78 6.84
N VAL A 364 -5.92 7.87 5.56
CA VAL A 364 -6.76 6.85 4.89
C VAL A 364 -6.11 5.47 4.94
N GLN A 365 -4.78 5.35 4.78
CA GLN A 365 -4.08 4.07 4.94
C GLN A 365 -4.15 3.55 6.37
N ARG A 366 -3.97 4.41 7.37
CA ARG A 366 -4.07 4.05 8.80
C ARG A 366 -5.49 3.63 9.16
N PHE A 367 -6.52 4.34 8.69
CA PHE A 367 -7.92 3.94 8.85
C PHE A 367 -8.19 2.57 8.22
N GLY A 368 -7.51 2.24 7.13
CA GLY A 368 -7.51 0.91 6.50
C GLY A 368 -6.94 -0.24 7.36
N ARG A 369 -6.37 0.08 8.54
CA ARG A 369 -5.91 -0.88 9.57
C ARG A 369 -6.84 -0.98 10.77
N CYS A 370 -7.81 -0.07 10.91
CA CYS A 370 -8.90 -0.18 11.88
C CYS A 370 -10.11 -0.85 11.23
N ASN A 371 -10.70 -1.83 11.90
CA ASN A 371 -11.84 -2.63 11.42
C ASN A 371 -11.67 -3.07 9.95
N ARG A 372 -10.46 -3.52 9.60
CA ARG A 372 -10.06 -3.84 8.23
C ARG A 372 -10.90 -4.96 7.64
N ARG A 373 -11.32 -5.92 8.47
CA ARG A 373 -12.17 -7.06 8.05
C ARG A 373 -13.66 -6.79 8.09
N GLY A 374 -14.09 -5.65 8.67
CA GLY A 374 -15.51 -5.31 8.85
C GLY A 374 -16.23 -6.22 9.85
N GLU A 375 -15.54 -6.62 10.92
CA GLU A 375 -16.02 -7.58 11.93
C GLU A 375 -16.41 -6.89 13.26
N CYS A 376 -15.95 -5.65 13.49
CA CYS A 376 -16.27 -4.91 14.71
C CYS A 376 -17.75 -4.50 14.76
N GLY A 377 -18.35 -4.53 15.96
CA GLY A 377 -19.77 -4.22 16.17
C GLY A 377 -20.73 -5.35 15.78
N LEU A 378 -20.20 -6.51 15.38
CA LEU A 378 -20.95 -7.73 15.10
C LEU A 378 -20.60 -8.79 16.16
N GLU A 379 -21.53 -9.71 16.45
CA GLU A 379 -21.24 -11.00 17.13
C GLU A 379 -20.26 -10.92 18.32
N CYS A 380 -20.61 -10.16 19.36
CA CYS A 380 -19.79 -9.95 20.58
C CYS A 380 -18.43 -9.27 20.38
N VAL A 381 -18.08 -8.85 19.16
CA VAL A 381 -16.90 -8.04 18.88
C VAL A 381 -17.20 -6.58 19.19
N PRO A 382 -16.36 -5.88 19.97
CA PRO A 382 -16.62 -4.49 20.29
C PRO A 382 -16.65 -3.58 19.06
N ALA A 383 -17.31 -2.43 19.20
CA ALA A 383 -17.36 -1.42 18.15
C ALA A 383 -15.96 -0.86 17.88
N ALA A 384 -15.68 -0.57 16.61
CA ALA A 384 -14.44 0.07 16.22
C ALA A 384 -14.38 1.52 16.73
N SER A 385 -13.18 2.02 17.00
CA SER A 385 -12.97 3.43 17.35
C SER A 385 -11.68 3.98 16.77
N VAL A 386 -11.73 5.21 16.26
CA VAL A 386 -10.58 5.94 15.73
C VAL A 386 -10.41 7.24 16.52
N HIS A 387 -9.20 7.46 17.03
CA HIS A 387 -8.79 8.63 17.79
C HIS A 387 -7.66 9.31 17.03
N TRP A 388 -7.92 10.49 16.47
CA TRP A 388 -6.87 11.27 15.81
C TRP A 388 -6.22 12.23 16.81
N ILE A 389 -4.90 12.17 16.90
CA ILE A 389 -4.10 12.93 17.85
C ILE A 389 -3.61 14.18 17.15
N ASP A 390 -4.07 15.32 17.64
CA ASP A 390 -3.77 16.59 17.05
C ASP A 390 -2.33 17.06 17.32
N ILE A 391 -1.76 17.82 16.39
CA ILE A 391 -0.43 18.44 16.52
C ILE A 391 -0.61 19.94 16.32
N ASP A 392 -0.28 20.76 17.31
CA ASP A 392 -0.47 22.22 17.25
C ASP A 392 0.40 22.84 16.13
N THR A 393 -0.28 23.42 15.15
CA THR A 393 0.28 24.11 13.98
C THR A 393 0.05 25.63 14.01
N SER A 394 -0.51 26.18 15.09
CA SER A 394 -0.91 27.60 15.19
C SER A 394 0.27 28.56 15.04
N ASP A 395 1.45 28.19 15.54
CA ASP A 395 2.72 28.90 15.33
C ASP A 395 3.56 28.12 14.32
N ALA A 396 3.57 28.59 13.07
CA ALA A 396 4.26 27.95 11.96
C ALA A 396 5.74 27.65 12.25
N LYS A 397 6.45 28.47 13.04
CA LYS A 397 7.87 28.23 13.36
C LYS A 397 8.04 27.14 14.41
N LYS A 398 7.17 27.11 15.43
CA LYS A 398 7.22 26.09 16.48
C LYS A 398 6.69 24.74 16.01
N ALA A 399 5.81 24.74 15.01
CA ALA A 399 5.19 23.55 14.46
C ALA A 399 6.10 22.70 13.58
N ILE A 400 7.19 23.28 13.02
CA ILE A 400 8.10 22.58 12.10
C ILE A 400 8.60 21.26 12.69
N GLU A 401 9.13 21.30 13.92
CA GLU A 401 9.70 20.11 14.54
C GLU A 401 8.61 19.06 14.88
N PRO A 402 7.53 19.39 15.61
CA PRO A 402 6.43 18.46 15.86
C PRO A 402 5.77 17.85 14.62
N ALA A 403 5.67 18.62 13.52
CA ALA A 403 5.00 18.21 12.29
C ALA A 403 5.79 17.19 11.46
N LEU A 404 7.11 17.14 11.59
CA LEU A 404 7.94 16.21 10.82
C LEU A 404 7.47 14.74 10.99
N PRO A 405 7.47 13.97 9.90
CA PRO A 405 8.14 14.24 8.61
C PRO A 405 7.34 15.11 7.63
N TYR A 406 6.18 15.61 8.01
CA TYR A 406 5.27 16.36 7.16
C TYR A 406 5.40 17.88 7.38
N THR A 407 4.80 18.66 6.49
CA THR A 407 4.70 20.12 6.68
C THR A 407 3.46 20.50 7.50
N PRO A 408 3.49 21.61 8.25
CA PRO A 408 2.30 22.11 8.95
C PRO A 408 1.08 22.27 8.04
N GLU A 409 1.28 22.72 6.81
CA GLU A 409 0.20 22.93 5.84
C GLU A 409 -0.47 21.61 5.40
N GLU A 410 0.31 20.52 5.30
CA GLU A 410 -0.24 19.19 5.05
C GLU A 410 -1.11 18.71 6.21
N LEU A 411 -0.68 18.97 7.45
CA LEU A 411 -1.43 18.65 8.65
C LEU A 411 -2.72 19.48 8.75
N ASP A 412 -2.67 20.78 8.45
CA ASP A 412 -3.84 21.65 8.51
C ASP A 412 -4.94 21.28 7.51
N ARG A 413 -4.56 20.86 6.29
CA ARG A 413 -5.51 20.33 5.30
C ARG A 413 -6.18 19.05 5.81
N ALA A 414 -5.39 18.13 6.35
CA ALA A 414 -5.92 16.88 6.91
C ALA A 414 -6.83 17.14 8.12
N ARG A 415 -6.44 18.07 9.01
CA ARG A 415 -7.23 18.49 10.18
C ARG A 415 -8.58 19.04 9.75
N THR A 416 -8.59 19.93 8.76
CA THR A 416 -9.83 20.55 8.26
C THR A 416 -10.81 19.50 7.76
N ALA A 417 -10.31 18.47 7.06
CA ALA A 417 -11.16 17.42 6.53
C ALA A 417 -11.63 16.41 7.58
N ILE A 418 -10.77 16.01 8.53
CA ILE A 418 -11.17 15.04 9.56
C ILE A 418 -12.07 15.63 10.64
N ALA A 419 -11.94 16.94 10.93
CA ALA A 419 -12.70 17.59 12.00
C ALA A 419 -14.21 17.66 11.76
N VAL A 420 -14.66 17.46 10.51
CA VAL A 420 -16.08 17.47 10.13
C VAL A 420 -16.66 16.06 9.99
N LEU A 421 -15.87 15.01 10.27
CA LEU A 421 -16.28 13.62 10.12
C LEU A 421 -16.51 12.99 11.49
N ASP A 422 -17.63 12.27 11.60
CA ASP A 422 -17.92 11.40 12.74
C ASP A 422 -17.50 9.94 12.49
N ASP A 423 -17.20 9.59 11.22
CA ASP A 423 -16.83 8.25 10.79
C ASP A 423 -15.83 8.30 9.62
N VAL A 424 -14.80 7.44 9.67
CA VAL A 424 -13.77 7.27 8.62
C VAL A 424 -13.82 5.88 7.97
N GLY A 425 -15.01 5.27 7.96
CA GLY A 425 -15.30 4.06 7.21
C GLY A 425 -15.28 4.32 5.69
N PRO A 426 -15.19 3.27 4.86
CA PRO A 426 -15.05 3.44 3.40
C PRO A 426 -16.18 4.23 2.75
N ARG A 427 -17.40 4.14 3.28
CA ARG A 427 -18.57 4.92 2.81
C ARG A 427 -18.43 6.41 3.09
N SER A 428 -17.95 6.78 4.27
CA SER A 428 -17.78 8.18 4.67
C SER A 428 -16.61 8.81 3.92
N LEU A 429 -15.54 8.05 3.70
CA LEU A 429 -14.35 8.51 2.98
C LEU A 429 -14.55 8.69 1.48
N SER A 430 -15.52 7.99 0.85
CA SER A 430 -15.72 8.11 -0.61
C SER A 430 -16.17 9.50 -1.05
N ASP A 431 -16.75 10.27 -0.13
CA ASP A 431 -17.30 11.59 -0.40
C ASP A 431 -16.31 12.72 -0.06
N VAL A 432 -15.17 12.38 0.55
CA VAL A 432 -14.15 13.35 0.94
C VAL A 432 -13.12 13.51 -0.16
N THR A 433 -13.10 14.69 -0.78
CA THR A 433 -12.06 15.08 -1.74
C THR A 433 -11.15 16.13 -1.11
N ILE A 434 -9.85 15.82 -1.02
CA ILE A 434 -8.85 16.77 -0.55
C ILE A 434 -7.86 17.03 -1.67
N GLU A 435 -7.67 18.30 -2.00
CA GLU A 435 -6.64 18.73 -2.93
C GLU A 435 -5.27 18.63 -2.24
N GLU A 436 -4.49 17.60 -2.57
CA GLU A 436 -3.08 17.55 -2.19
C GLU A 436 -2.29 18.44 -3.15
N PRO A 437 -1.34 19.24 -2.64
CA PRO A 437 -0.54 20.12 -3.50
C PRO A 437 0.21 19.29 -4.53
N ARG A 438 0.05 19.65 -5.79
CA ARG A 438 0.79 18.97 -6.87
C ARG A 438 2.28 19.15 -6.62
N PRO A 439 3.05 18.06 -6.48
CA PRO A 439 4.49 18.18 -6.32
C PRO A 439 5.07 18.87 -7.56
N ILE A 440 6.11 19.68 -7.36
CA ILE A 440 6.88 20.20 -8.49
C ILE A 440 7.54 18.99 -9.14
N VAL A 441 7.11 18.67 -10.36
CA VAL A 441 7.59 17.50 -11.11
C VAL A 441 8.57 17.93 -12.18
N HIS A 442 9.66 17.19 -12.29
CA HIS A 442 10.57 17.33 -13.42
C HIS A 442 9.96 16.66 -14.66
N VAL A 443 10.17 17.27 -15.82
CA VAL A 443 9.80 16.69 -17.11
C VAL A 443 11.01 15.92 -17.63
N LEU A 444 10.83 14.62 -17.90
CA LEU A 444 11.85 13.80 -18.55
C LEU A 444 12.12 14.35 -19.95
N ARG A 445 13.38 14.66 -20.25
CA ARG A 445 13.79 15.08 -21.59
C ARG A 445 14.24 13.86 -22.36
N ARG A 446 14.12 13.90 -23.68
CA ARG A 446 14.61 12.82 -24.56
C ARG A 446 16.08 12.45 -24.32
N LYS A 447 16.94 13.41 -23.92
CA LYS A 447 18.36 13.18 -23.60
C LYS A 447 18.60 12.49 -22.25
N ASP A 448 17.57 12.43 -21.40
CA ASP A 448 17.64 11.77 -20.10
C ASP A 448 17.38 10.25 -20.21
N LEU A 449 16.89 9.77 -21.37
CA LEU A 449 16.60 8.37 -21.70
C LEU A 449 17.77 7.68 -22.43
#